data_AF-A0A6I2YZI7-F1
#
_entry.id   AF-A0A6I2YZI7-F1
#
_cell.length_a   1.000
_cell.length_b   1.000
_cell.length_c   1.000
_cell.angle_alpha   90.00
_cell.angle_beta   90.00
_cell.angle_gamma   90.00
#
_symmetry.space_group_name_H-M   'P 1'
#
loop_
_entity.id
_entity.type
_entity.pdbx_description
1 polymer ?
#
loop_
_entity_poly.entity_id
_entity_poly.type
_entity_poly.pdbx_seq_one_letter_code
_entity_poly.pdbx_strand_id
1 'polypeptide(L)'
;MYSLALLAFILLSTALFSGPISLALTYLHLKNNVADMTRKVFLTILAAVGIFISIGLFTSSRVITAQFIAIMGLLTSVNAIKREHFPNFRFRGPTGTSSGNDGSGPAGQS
;
A
#
# COMPACT_ATOMS: atom_id res chain seq x y z
N MET A 1 -15.01 30.80 -3.93
CA MET A 1 -15.56 29.44 -3.67
C MET A 1 -15.03 28.37 -4.61
N TYR A 2 -14.74 28.67 -5.88
CA TYR A 2 -14.17 27.69 -6.83
C TYR A 2 -12.84 27.05 -6.38
N SER A 3 -11.91 27.83 -5.81
CA SER A 3 -10.60 27.34 -5.39
C SER A 3 -10.66 26.25 -4.29
N LEU A 4 -11.62 26.33 -3.36
CA LEU A 4 -11.75 25.36 -2.28
C LEU A 4 -12.35 24.04 -2.79
N ALA A 5 -13.38 24.12 -3.64
CA ALA A 5 -13.97 22.96 -4.28
C ALA A 5 -12.95 22.22 -5.17
N LEU A 6 -12.11 22.97 -5.88
CA LEU A 6 -11.02 22.41 -6.69
C LEU A 6 -9.98 21.69 -5.82
N LEU A 7 -9.57 22.28 -4.70
CA LEU A 7 -8.66 21.62 -3.75
C LEU A 7 -9.27 20.33 -3.19
N ALA A 8 -10.53 20.38 -2.76
CA ALA A 8 -11.23 19.22 -2.24
C ALA A 8 -11.36 18.11 -3.30
N PHE A 9 -11.63 18.48 -4.55
CA PHE A 9 -11.68 17.54 -5.67
C PHE A 9 -10.33 16.87 -5.91
N ILE A 10 -9.22 17.62 -5.88
CA ILE A 10 -7.87 17.06 -6.01
C ILE A 10 -7.61 16.08 -4.87
N LEU A 11 -7.85 16.46 -3.62
CA LEU A 11 -7.63 15.60 -2.46
C LEU A 11 -8.46 14.32 -2.52
N LEU A 12 -9.74 14.43 -2.91
CA LEU A 12 -10.63 13.29 -3.05
C LEU A 12 -10.16 12.35 -4.17
N SER A 13 -9.75 12.91 -5.31
CA SER A 13 -9.21 12.12 -6.43
C SER A 13 -7.91 11.43 -6.04
N THR A 14 -7.01 12.11 -5.34
CA THR A 14 -5.77 11.51 -4.84
C THR A 14 -6.05 10.38 -3.86
N ALA A 15 -6.94 10.58 -2.88
CA ALA A 15 -7.31 9.52 -1.94
C ALA A 15 -7.95 8.30 -2.63
N LEU A 16 -8.79 8.54 -3.64
CA LEU A 16 -9.48 7.47 -4.37
C LEU A 16 -8.51 6.64 -5.24
N PHE A 17 -7.60 7.30 -5.97
CA PHE A 17 -6.77 6.64 -6.97
C PHE A 17 -5.39 6.21 -6.45
N SER A 18 -4.83 6.89 -5.44
CA SER A 18 -3.47 6.60 -4.97
C SER A 18 -3.29 5.17 -4.47
N GLY A 19 -4.28 4.64 -3.74
CA GLY A 19 -4.26 3.28 -3.21
C GLY A 19 -4.33 2.20 -4.31
N PRO A 20 -5.36 2.19 -5.17
CA PRO A 20 -5.45 1.25 -6.30
C PRO A 20 -4.25 1.31 -7.25
N ILE A 21 -3.72 2.50 -7.54
CA ILE A 21 -2.55 2.65 -8.42
C ILE A 21 -1.31 2.04 -7.75
N SER A 22 -1.08 2.32 -6.47
CA SER A 22 0.04 1.73 -5.72
C SER A 22 -0.06 0.20 -5.70
N LEU A 23 -1.27 -0.34 -5.49
CA LEU A 23 -1.51 -1.77 -5.53
C LEU A 23 -1.26 -2.34 -6.93
N ALA A 24 -1.77 -1.70 -7.99
CA ALA A 24 -1.53 -2.12 -9.37
C ALA A 24 -0.03 -2.18 -9.69
N LEU A 25 0.73 -1.23 -9.17
CA LEU A 25 2.18 -1.16 -9.36
C LEU A 25 2.94 -2.31 -8.68
N THR A 26 2.37 -2.93 -7.63
CA THR A 26 2.94 -4.16 -7.04
C THR A 26 2.89 -5.37 -7.97
N TYR A 27 2.05 -5.37 -9.02
CA TYR A 27 1.94 -6.50 -9.96
C TYR A 27 2.97 -6.44 -11.10
N LEU A 28 3.56 -5.27 -11.35
CA LEU A 28 4.58 -5.08 -12.36
C LEU A 28 5.93 -5.64 -11.87
N HIS A 29 6.36 -6.75 -12.48
CA HIS A 29 7.67 -7.34 -12.21
C HIS A 29 8.66 -6.85 -13.26
N LEU A 30 9.71 -6.13 -12.83
CA LEU A 30 10.77 -5.62 -13.69
C LEU A 30 11.98 -6.54 -13.59
N LYS A 31 12.52 -6.95 -14.74
CA LYS A 31 13.71 -7.83 -14.81
C LYS A 31 15.01 -7.11 -14.45
N ASN A 32 15.04 -5.77 -14.56
CA ASN A 32 16.21 -4.96 -14.25
C ASN A 32 16.16 -4.48 -12.79
N ASN A 33 17.24 -4.72 -12.04
CA ASN A 33 17.36 -4.33 -10.63
C ASN A 33 17.14 -2.83 -10.40
N VAL A 34 17.68 -1.97 -11.28
CA VAL A 34 17.54 -0.52 -11.13
C VAL A 34 16.08 -0.09 -11.30
N ALA A 35 15.42 -0.63 -12.33
CA ALA A 35 14.02 -0.32 -12.60
C ALA A 35 13.09 -0.84 -11.49
N ASP A 36 13.36 -2.03 -10.94
CA ASP A 36 12.59 -2.58 -9.82
C ASP A 36 12.74 -1.72 -8.55
N MET A 37 13.96 -1.23 -8.26
CA MET A 37 14.19 -0.29 -7.16
C MET A 37 13.44 1.03 -7.35
N THR A 38 13.47 1.60 -8.56
CA THR A 38 12.73 2.84 -8.86
C THR A 38 11.22 2.64 -8.70
N ARG A 39 10.68 1.50 -9.18
CA ARG A 39 9.28 1.14 -9.01
C ARG A 39 8.89 1.08 -7.53
N LYS A 40 9.72 0.43 -6.69
CA LYS A 40 9.49 0.33 -5.24
C LYS A 40 9.47 1.69 -4.56
N VAL A 41 10.43 2.56 -4.85
CA VAL A 41 10.47 3.91 -4.28
C VAL A 41 9.23 4.71 -4.68
N PHE A 42 8.86 4.67 -5.96
CA PHE A 42 7.67 5.38 -6.45
C PHE A 42 6.38 4.83 -5.80
N LEU A 43 6.27 3.51 -5.66
CA LEU A 43 5.16 2.83 -5.00
C LEU A 43 4.99 3.29 -3.55
N THR A 44 6.09 3.34 -2.80
CA THR A 44 6.09 3.72 -1.38
C THR A 44 5.73 5.19 -1.20
N ILE A 45 6.26 6.09 -2.04
CA ILE A 45 5.92 7.52 -1.99
C ILE A 45 4.42 7.70 -2.28
N LEU A 46 3.90 7.05 -3.32
CA LEU A 46 2.49 7.14 -3.69
C LEU A 46 1.59 6.59 -2.56
N ALA A 47 1.94 5.43 -2.00
CA ALA A 47 1.19 4.87 -0.87
C ALA A 47 1.22 5.79 0.36
N ALA A 48 2.38 6.37 0.69
CA ALA A 48 2.53 7.27 1.83
C ALA A 48 1.67 8.54 1.68
N VAL A 49 1.66 9.16 0.49
CA VAL A 49 0.82 10.32 0.19
C VAL A 49 -0.66 9.95 0.29
N GLY A 50 -1.06 8.80 -0.27
CA GLY A 50 -2.43 8.29 -0.18
C GLY A 50 -2.88 8.08 1.27
N ILE A 51 -2.05 7.43 2.09
CA ILE A 51 -2.33 7.20 3.51
C ILE A 51 -2.48 8.52 4.26
N PHE A 52 -1.57 9.46 4.07
CA PHE A 52 -1.63 10.77 4.73
C PHE A 52 -2.92 11.51 4.43
N ILE A 53 -3.32 11.57 3.15
CA ILE A 53 -4.56 12.24 2.73
C ILE A 53 -5.78 11.48 3.25
N SER A 54 -5.78 10.14 3.19
CA SER A 54 -6.87 9.32 3.73
C SER A 54 -7.08 9.51 5.22
N ILE A 55 -6.01 9.54 6.03
CA ILE A 55 -6.12 9.81 7.47
C ILE A 55 -6.70 11.21 7.69
N GLY A 56 -6.19 12.21 6.97
CA GLY A 56 -6.70 13.58 7.06
C GLY A 56 -8.19 13.71 6.72
N LEU A 57 -8.63 13.03 5.67
CA LEU A 57 -10.04 12.98 5.27
C LEU A 57 -10.91 12.23 6.28
N PHE A 58 -10.42 11.13 6.85
CA PHE A 58 -11.14 10.36 7.84
C PHE A 58 -11.41 11.16 9.12
N THR A 59 -10.40 11.88 9.63
CA THR A 59 -10.54 12.69 10.85
C THR A 59 -11.34 13.97 10.63
N SER A 60 -11.21 14.60 9.45
CA SER A 60 -11.76 15.95 9.22
C SER A 60 -13.15 15.95 8.58
N SER A 61 -13.53 14.89 7.87
CA SER A 61 -14.80 14.88 7.14
C SER A 61 -15.97 14.47 8.04
N ARG A 62 -17.07 15.23 7.95
CA ARG A 62 -18.39 14.86 8.50
C ARG A 62 -19.26 14.11 7.48
N VAL A 63 -18.78 14.02 6.24
CA VAL A 63 -19.49 13.39 5.12
C VAL A 63 -19.11 11.91 5.06
N ILE A 64 -20.09 11.05 5.28
CA ILE A 64 -19.94 9.59 5.34
C ILE A 64 -19.23 9.05 4.09
N THR A 65 -19.62 9.51 2.90
CA THR A 65 -19.00 9.08 1.63
C THR A 65 -17.50 9.35 1.58
N ALA A 66 -17.05 10.50 2.07
CA ALA A 66 -15.64 10.85 2.11
C ALA A 66 -14.85 9.97 3.09
N GLN A 67 -15.46 9.60 4.22
CA GLN A 67 -14.87 8.65 5.17
C GLN A 67 -14.72 7.25 4.56
N PHE A 68 -15.73 6.76 3.83
CA PHE A 68 -15.64 5.48 3.12
C PHE A 68 -14.52 5.47 2.07
N ILE A 69 -14.43 6.53 1.27
CA ILE A 69 -13.35 6.68 0.28
C ILE A 69 -11.99 6.71 0.98
N ALA A 70 -11.87 7.45 2.09
CA ALA A 70 -10.66 7.51 2.89
C ALA A 70 -10.23 6.14 3.42
N ILE A 71 -11.16 5.36 3.99
CA ILE A 71 -10.90 3.99 4.47
C ILE A 71 -10.44 3.10 3.31
N MET A 72 -11.12 3.12 2.18
CA MET A 72 -10.76 2.30 1.02
C MET A 72 -9.38 2.67 0.47
N GLY A 73 -9.06 3.96 0.37
CA GLY A 73 -7.74 4.45 -0.02
C GLY A 73 -6.64 4.02 0.96
N LEU A 74 -6.94 4.03 2.27
CA LEU A 74 -6.00 3.59 3.30
C LEU A 74 -5.74 2.09 3.23
N LEU A 75 -6.80 1.27 3.17
CA LEU A 75 -6.69 -0.18 3.09
C LEU A 75 -5.92 -0.63 1.85
N THR A 76 -6.21 -0.04 0.68
CA THR A 76 -5.50 -0.37 -0.55
C THR A 76 -4.04 0.06 -0.51
N SER A 77 -3.73 1.23 0.03
CA SER A 77 -2.34 1.72 0.19
C SER A 77 -1.53 0.87 1.17
N VAL A 78 -2.12 0.51 2.31
CA VAL A 78 -1.47 -0.37 3.31
C VAL A 78 -1.24 -1.76 2.73
N ASN A 79 -2.20 -2.32 1.99
CA ASN A 79 -2.03 -3.60 1.33
C ASN A 79 -0.94 -3.56 0.25
N ALA A 80 -0.80 -2.45 -0.48
CA ALA A 80 0.28 -2.27 -1.45
C ALA A 80 1.66 -2.31 -0.77
N ILE A 81 1.84 -1.55 0.32
CA ILE A 81 3.09 -1.55 1.10
C ILE A 81 3.37 -2.95 1.67
N LYS A 82 2.36 -3.58 2.26
CA LYS A 82 2.49 -4.92 2.85
C LYS A 82 2.91 -5.93 1.81
N ARG A 83 2.30 -5.92 0.62
CA ARG A 83 2.64 -6.86 -0.47
C ARG A 83 4.06 -6.66 -0.99
N GLU A 84 4.53 -5.41 -1.04
CA GLU A 84 5.85 -5.08 -1.59
C GLU A 84 7.00 -5.28 -0.59
N HIS A 85 6.85 -4.80 0.65
CA HIS A 85 7.94 -4.77 1.64
C HIS A 85 7.86 -5.90 2.65
N PHE A 86 6.67 -6.47 2.85
CA PHE A 86 6.47 -7.54 3.82
C PHE A 86 5.62 -8.70 3.26
N PRO A 87 6.03 -9.33 2.14
CA PRO A 87 5.27 -10.42 1.52
C PRO A 87 5.03 -11.60 2.47
N ASN A 88 5.92 -11.79 3.45
CA ASN A 88 5.85 -12.85 4.46
C ASN A 88 5.17 -12.44 5.78
N PHE A 89 4.67 -11.20 5.90
CA PHE A 89 3.97 -10.74 7.12
C PHE A 89 2.56 -11.34 7.18
N ARG A 90 2.48 -12.56 7.70
CA ARG A 90 1.25 -13.10 8.25
C ARG A 90 1.06 -12.44 9.61
N PHE A 91 -0.15 -11.97 9.92
CA PHE A 91 -0.53 -11.39 11.24
C PHE A 91 -0.38 -12.38 12.44
N ARG A 92 0.36 -13.49 12.25
CA ARG A 92 0.69 -14.57 13.18
C ARG A 92 -0.44 -14.95 14.14
N GLY A 93 -1.24 -15.93 13.71
CA GLY A 93 -1.84 -16.86 14.65
C GLY A 93 -0.74 -17.59 15.44
N PRO A 94 -0.99 -17.99 16.69
CA PRO A 94 0.00 -18.65 17.53
C PRO A 94 0.12 -20.10 17.10
N THR A 95 1.14 -20.43 16.31
CA THR A 95 1.77 -21.77 16.29
C THR A 95 3.00 -21.69 15.39
N GLY A 96 4.13 -22.14 15.91
CA GLY A 96 5.35 -22.28 15.15
C GLY A 96 5.18 -23.37 14.09
N THR A 97 5.23 -22.97 12.83
CA THR A 97 5.69 -23.80 11.73
C THR A 97 6.40 -22.88 10.75
N SER A 98 7.66 -22.56 11.06
CA SER A 98 8.63 -22.23 10.01
C SER A 98 8.75 -23.49 9.15
N SER A 99 7.92 -23.57 8.11
CA SER A 99 8.16 -24.45 6.98
C SER A 99 9.49 -23.99 6.39
N GLY A 100 10.56 -24.74 6.70
CA GLY A 100 11.93 -24.48 6.30
C GLY A 100 12.10 -24.61 4.79
N ASN A 101 11.65 -23.59 4.06
CA ASN A 101 11.88 -23.44 2.63
C ASN A 101 12.56 -22.09 2.31
N ASP A 102 13.29 -21.59 3.29
CA ASP A 102 14.15 -20.41 3.28
C ASP A 102 15.55 -20.70 2.68
N GLY A 103 15.75 -21.87 2.05
CA GLY A 103 16.96 -22.19 1.28
C GLY A 103 18.24 -22.28 2.12
N SER A 104 18.12 -22.22 3.44
CA SER A 104 19.22 -22.21 4.41
C SER A 104 19.10 -23.36 5.43
N GLY A 105 18.55 -24.50 5.02
CA GLY A 105 18.66 -25.77 5.75
C GLY A 105 19.92 -26.52 5.31
N PRO A 106 20.66 -27.18 6.22
CA PRO A 106 21.88 -27.89 5.85
C PRO A 106 21.56 -28.97 4.82
N ALA A 107 22.24 -28.89 3.67
CA ALA A 107 22.14 -29.90 2.62
C ALA A 107 22.62 -31.25 3.18
N GLY A 108 21.76 -32.26 3.12
CA GLY A 108 22.10 -33.64 3.43
C GLY A 108 21.82 -34.03 4.87
N GLN A 109 20.60 -34.48 5.13
CA GLN A 109 20.36 -35.55 6.10
C GLN A 109 19.44 -36.58 5.43
N SER A 110 19.94 -37.82 5.49
CA SER A 110 19.55 -39.07 4.83
C SER A 110 18.06 -39.41 4.82
#